data_AF-A0A938A1X5-F1
#
_entry.id   AF-A0A938A1X5-F1
#
_cell.length_a   1.000
_cell.length_b   1.000
_cell.length_c   1.000
_cell.angle_alpha   90.00
_cell.angle_beta   90.00
_cell.angle_gamma   90.00
#
_symmetry.space_group_name_H-M   'P 1'
#
loop_
_entity.id
_entity.type
_entity.pdbx_description
1 polymer ?
#
loop_
_entity_poly.entity_id
_entity_poly.type
_entity_poly.pdbx_seq_one_letter_code
_entity_poly.pdbx_strand_id
1 'polypeptide(L)' 'MICTASNNAAIEFPTASGSWGTITHVAVFDASTSGNMIAYASLTASKTIDTGDVLRVPAGDLDITLD' A
#
# COMPACT_ATOMS: atom_id res chain seq x y z
N MET A 1 -24.87 -3.03 -0.17
CA MET A 1 -24.06 -3.08 -1.40
C MET A 1 -22.67 -2.69 -0.98
N ILE A 2 -21.75 -3.65 -0.95
CA ILE A 2 -20.39 -3.42 -0.47
C ILE A 2 -19.61 -2.79 -1.64
N CYS A 3 -19.13 -1.56 -1.45
CA CYS A 3 -18.37 -0.85 -2.48
C CYS A 3 -16.88 -1.14 -2.26
N THR A 4 -16.28 -1.86 -3.21
CA THR A 4 -14.84 -2.09 -3.25
C THR A 4 -14.18 -1.03 -4.14
N ALA A 5 -13.12 -0.40 -3.66
CA ALA A 5 -12.29 0.52 -4.43
C ALA A 5 -10.94 -0.15 -4.72
N SER A 6 -10.48 -0.06 -5.97
CA SER A 6 -9.16 -0.54 -6.38
C SER A 6 -8.26 0.57 -6.92
N ASN A 7 -6.93 0.39 -6.85
CA ASN A 7 -5.99 1.37 -7.38
C ASN A 7 -5.94 1.30 -8.92
N ASN A 8 -6.29 2.40 -9.60
CA ASN A 8 -6.29 2.43 -11.06
C ASN A 8 -4.88 2.50 -11.69
N ALA A 9 -3.87 2.92 -10.93
CA ALA A 9 -2.49 3.05 -11.39
C ALA A 9 -1.53 2.32 -10.46
N ALA A 10 -0.39 1.90 -11.01
CA ALA A 10 0.67 1.32 -10.19
C ALA A 10 1.20 2.37 -9.21
N ILE A 11 1.27 2.00 -7.94
CA ILE A 11 1.85 2.83 -6.88
C ILE A 11 3.30 2.40 -6.70
N GLU A 12 4.23 3.30 -6.99
CA GLU A 12 5.66 3.06 -6.82
C GLU A 12 6.20 3.88 -5.66
N PHE A 13 6.83 3.20 -4.71
CA PHE A 13 7.53 3.85 -3.61
C PHE A 13 8.98 4.17 -4.02
N PRO A 14 9.62 5.18 -3.40
CA PRO A 14 11.05 5.40 -3.58
C PRO A 14 11.86 4.17 -3.20
N THR A 15 13.07 4.06 -3.76
CA THR A 15 14.01 3.01 -3.37
C THR A 15 14.27 3.05 -1.87
N ALA A 16 14.19 1.89 -1.23
CA ALA A 16 14.43 1.75 0.19
C ALA A 16 15.89 2.12 0.52
N SER A 17 16.07 3.22 1.27
CA SER A 17 17.38 3.68 1.75
C SER A 17 17.90 2.90 2.96
N GLY A 18 17.10 1.97 3.48
CA GLY A 18 17.39 1.07 4.60
C GLY A 18 16.36 -0.06 4.62
N SER A 19 16.57 -1.09 5.45
CA SER A 19 15.57 -2.16 5.61
C SER A 19 14.29 -1.60 6.25
N TRP A 20 13.17 -1.71 5.54
CA TRP A 20 11.85 -1.33 6.04
C TRP A 20 11.17 -2.49 6.78
N GLY A 21 11.77 -3.68 6.75
CA GLY A 21 11.21 -4.89 7.33
C GLY A 21 10.16 -5.54 6.43
N THR A 22 9.26 -6.30 7.05
CA THR A 22 8.21 -7.04 6.34
C THR A 22 6.92 -6.25 6.29
N ILE A 23 6.53 -5.84 5.08
CA ILE A 23 5.29 -5.13 4.82
C ILE A 23 4.16 -6.15 4.71
N THR A 24 3.20 -6.04 5.63
CA THR A 24 2.04 -6.95 5.75
C THR A 24 0.71 -6.25 5.50
N HIS A 25 0.67 -4.92 5.61
CA HIS A 25 -0.52 -4.10 5.42
C HIS A 25 -0.20 -2.85 4.61
N VAL A 26 -1.19 -2.35 3.89
CA VAL A 26 -1.17 -1.03 3.26
C VAL A 26 -2.34 -0.20 3.78
N ALA A 27 -2.17 1.11 3.79
CA ALA A 27 -3.18 2.06 4.21
C ALA A 27 -3.24 3.24 3.25
N VAL A 28 -4.46 3.76 3.06
CA VAL A 28 -4.74 4.94 2.26
C VAL A 28 -5.01 6.10 3.20
N PHE A 29 -4.25 7.17 3.01
CA PHE A 29 -4.39 8.43 3.74
C PHE A 29 -4.91 9.53 2.81
N ASP A 30 -5.64 10.49 3.35
CA ASP A 30 -6.14 11.66 2.60
C ASP A 30 -5.04 12.69 2.25
N ALA A 31 -3.90 12.65 2.94
CA ALA A 31 -2.77 13.55 2.73
C ALA A 31 -1.42 12.86 2.95
N SER A 32 -0.37 13.38 2.31
CA SER A 32 1.01 12.87 2.41
C SER A 32 1.66 13.16 3.76
N THR A 33 1.20 14.18 4.47
CA THR A 33 1.68 14.55 5.82
C THR A 33 0.49 14.95 6.68
N SER A 34 0.40 14.39 7.89
CA SER A 34 -0.68 14.66 8.84
C SER A 34 -2.09 14.33 8.33
N GLY A 35 -2.20 13.40 7.38
CA GLY A 35 -3.48 12.93 6.87
C GLY A 35 -4.19 11.93 7.79
N ASN A 36 -5.48 11.74 7.55
CA ASN A 36 -6.30 10.71 8.19
C ASN A 36 -6.26 9.43 7.38
N MET A 37 -6.18 8.29 8.07
CA MET A 37 -6.33 6.98 7.43
C MET A 37 -7.79 6.79 7.03
N ILE A 38 -8.04 6.70 5.73
CA ILE A 38 -9.38 6.48 5.16
C ILE A 38 -9.66 4.99 5.09
N ALA A 39 -8.64 4.17 4.80
CA ALA A 39 -8.80 2.75 4.66
C ALA A 39 -7.49 1.98 4.83
N TYR A 40 -7.60 0.68 5.08
CA TYR A 40 -6.46 -0.23 5.17
C TYR A 40 -6.82 -1.59 4.56
N ALA A 41 -5.81 -2.29 4.06
CA ALA A 41 -5.93 -3.65 3.54
C ALA A 41 -4.69 -4.46 3.94
N SER A 42 -4.88 -5.75 4.21
CA SER A 42 -3.77 -6.69 4.38
C SER A 42 -3.24 -7.14 3.03
N LEU A 43 -1.92 -7.26 2.88
CA LEU A 43 -1.34 -7.89 1.70
C LEU A 43 -1.53 -9.41 1.79
N THR A 44 -2.01 -10.01 0.71
CA THR A 44 -2.09 -11.47 0.54
C THR A 44 -0.70 -12.13 0.59
N ALA A 45 0.32 -11.44 0.08
CA ALA A 45 1.71 -11.85 0.19
C ALA A 45 2.50 -10.78 0.94
N SER A 46 3.01 -11.13 2.12
CA SER A 46 3.91 -10.25 2.85
C SER A 46 5.22 -10.09 2.08
N LYS A 47 5.69 -8.85 1.96
CA LYS A 47 6.92 -8.52 1.22
C LYS A 47 7.94 -7.91 2.16
N THR A 48 9.08 -8.58 2.32
CA THR A 48 10.26 -7.99 2.96
C THR A 48 10.93 -7.05 1.98
N ILE A 49 11.23 -5.83 2.46
CA ILE A 49 11.88 -4.77 1.69
C ILE A 49 13.20 -4.44 2.38
N ASP A 50 14.29 -4.76 1.70
CA ASP A 50 15.65 -4.46 2.13
C ASP A 50 16.23 -3.26 1.37
N THR A 51 17.39 -2.79 1.81
CA THR A 51 18.06 -1.64 1.19
C THR A 51 18.27 -1.88 -0.30
N GLY A 52 17.82 -0.95 -1.14
CA GLY A 52 17.90 -1.05 -2.60
C GLY A 52 16.65 -1.62 -3.27
N ASP A 53 15.70 -2.16 -2.51
CA ASP A 53 14.43 -2.63 -3.06
C ASP A 53 13.48 -1.47 -3.37
N VAL A 54 12.59 -1.70 -4.33
CA VAL A 54 11.51 -0.78 -4.70
C VAL A 54 10.19 -1.51 -4.45
N LEU A 55 9.38 -1.00 -3.52
CA LEU A 55 8.03 -1.50 -3.33
C LEU A 55 7.13 -0.96 -4.45
N ARG A 56 6.46 -1.86 -5.15
CA ARG A 56 5.48 -1.54 -6.19
C ARG A 56 4.19 -2.28 -5.92
N VAL A 57 3.08 -1.56 -5.99
CA VAL A 57 1.74 -2.12 -5.97
C VAL A 57 1.15 -1.93 -7.37
N PRO A 58 1.06 -2.98 -8.18
CA PRO A 58 0.47 -2.90 -9.53
C PRO A 58 -0.96 -2.35 -9.51
N ALA A 59 -1.41 -1.81 -10.64
CA ALA A 59 -2.80 -1.38 -10.79
C ALA A 59 -3.76 -2.56 -10.61
N GLY A 60 -4.80 -2.39 -9.80
CA GLY A 60 -5.82 -3.40 -9.52
C GLY A 60 -5.44 -4.42 -8.43
N ASP A 61 -4.22 -4.37 -7.89
CA ASP A 61 -3.79 -5.31 -6.84
C ASP A 61 -4.15 -4.83 -5.43
N LEU A 62 -4.46 -3.54 -5.25
CA LEU A 62 -4.95 -3.01 -3.98
C LEU A 62 -6.47 -2.93 -4.01
N ASP A 63 -7.13 -3.90 -3.39
CA ASP A 63 -8.57 -3.88 -3.15
C ASP A 63 -8.88 -3.43 -1.72
N ILE A 64 -9.74 -2.43 -1.59
CA ILE A 64 -10.17 -1.87 -0.31
C ILE A 64 -11.69 -1.92 -0.23
N THR A 65 -12.20 -2.44 0.88
CA THR A 65 -13.62 -2.44 1.18
C THR A 65 -13.93 -1.38 2.22
N LEU A 66 -14.82 -0.44 1.89
CA LEU A 66 -15.39 0.53 2.83
C LEU A 66 -16.79 0.02 3.20
N ASP A 67 -16.99 -0.34 4.47
CA ASP A 67 -18.31 -0.64 5.05
C ASP A 67 -18.96 0.63 5.61
#